data_AF-A0A1Q7YHJ7-F1
#
_entry.id   AF-A0A1Q7YHJ7-F1
#
_cell.length_a   1.000
_cell.length_b   1.000
_cell.length_c   1.000
_cell.angle_alpha   90.00
_cell.angle_beta   90.00
_cell.angle_gamma   90.00
#
_symmetry.space_group_name_H-M   'P 1'
#
loop_
_entity.id
_entity.type
_entity.pdbx_description
1 polymer ?
#
loop_
_entity_poly.entity_id
_entity_poly.type
_entity_poly.pdbx_seq_one_letter_code
_entity_poly.pdbx_strand_id
1 'polypeptide(L)'
;MKKLRTHFKTCSSSSTFCALLSAFATWREIDFHAKTQGRKGVLNRSLSTCGLIFNLIFLVGYLCPTIALSQDVSSHARTRVASADNYVDMGNPEDERLHNAQGWGAINSGLLPQTNAEDRTSRYQTLRGSSSVELFVPQVGVAYTLLFRTEDGAADDSFDVYVNDQGPVYKYRHGASGQDYPLHQVNIEASLITDSRVKVRFKNRAHDEWGRAAVYFIALKGAAEQIAELVDGMQRTRLAPEVVARLAAELQSVHNAIDGGNAANVCRELSAIIGEIEAMSGGEFPLEEAIGMMSDLMRVKALVGCHSIRAEHSR
;
A
#
# COMPACT_ATOMS: atom_id res chain seq x y z
N MET A 1 -3.07 -58.23 -3.36
CA MET A 1 -1.98 -58.31 -2.35
C MET A 1 -0.90 -57.28 -2.66
N LYS A 2 -0.50 -56.52 -1.63
CA LYS A 2 0.79 -55.82 -1.42
C LYS A 2 1.26 -54.73 -2.42
N LYS A 3 0.78 -53.49 -2.21
CA LYS A 3 1.59 -52.25 -2.03
C LYS A 3 0.67 -51.02 -2.00
N LEU A 4 0.09 -50.71 -0.84
CA LEU A 4 -0.53 -49.40 -0.51
C LEU A 4 -0.94 -49.36 0.97
N ARG A 5 -0.16 -50.00 1.85
CA ARG A 5 -0.40 -50.04 3.31
C ARG A 5 0.85 -49.56 4.04
N THR A 6 1.16 -48.28 3.92
CA THR A 6 2.04 -47.56 4.85
C THR A 6 1.96 -46.09 4.44
N HIS A 7 1.03 -45.34 5.03
CA HIS A 7 1.09 -43.90 5.32
C HIS A 7 -0.32 -43.41 5.70
N PHE A 8 -0.93 -44.01 6.71
CA PHE A 8 -2.06 -43.41 7.44
C PHE A 8 -1.97 -43.85 8.90
N LYS A 9 -1.04 -43.25 9.62
CA LYS A 9 -0.99 -43.29 11.09
C LYS A 9 -0.55 -41.91 11.57
N THR A 10 -1.52 -40.98 11.55
CA THR A 10 -1.68 -39.81 12.45
C THR A 10 -2.73 -38.84 11.87
N CYS A 11 -4.03 -39.19 11.99
CA CYS A 11 -5.06 -38.14 12.09
C CYS A 11 -5.51 -38.16 13.56
N SER A 12 -4.95 -37.28 14.39
CA SER A 12 -5.47 -37.07 15.73
C SER A 12 -6.78 -36.29 15.64
N SER A 13 -7.75 -36.74 16.40
CA SER A 13 -9.12 -36.24 16.54
C SER A 13 -9.22 -34.73 16.77
N SER A 14 -9.66 -33.98 15.75
CA SER A 14 -10.62 -32.85 15.84
C SER A 14 -10.68 -32.07 14.53
N SER A 15 -11.18 -32.69 13.46
CA SER A 15 -11.70 -31.93 12.33
C SER A 15 -12.81 -32.71 11.63
N THR A 16 -13.86 -31.98 11.26
CA THR A 16 -15.01 -32.41 10.46
C THR A 16 -14.60 -33.12 9.16
N PHE A 17 -13.34 -32.93 8.74
CA PHE A 17 -12.72 -33.51 7.55
C PHE A 17 -12.37 -35.00 7.70
N CYS A 18 -11.92 -35.46 8.87
CA CYS A 18 -11.60 -36.88 9.09
C CYS A 18 -12.89 -37.75 9.20
N ALA A 19 -14.04 -37.15 9.53
CA ALA A 19 -15.36 -37.81 9.49
C ALA A 19 -15.92 -37.97 8.06
N LEU A 20 -15.67 -37.00 7.17
CA LEU A 20 -16.10 -37.06 5.77
C LEU A 20 -15.31 -38.08 4.94
N LEU A 21 -14.01 -38.23 5.22
CA LEU A 21 -13.15 -39.22 4.56
C LEU A 21 -13.47 -40.67 4.97
N SER A 22 -13.87 -40.89 6.22
CA SER A 22 -14.29 -42.21 6.70
C SER A 22 -15.69 -42.61 6.19
N ALA A 23 -16.59 -41.64 5.98
CA ALA A 23 -17.87 -41.85 5.29
C ALA A 23 -17.71 -42.16 3.78
N PHE A 24 -16.71 -41.56 3.11
CA PHE A 24 -16.41 -41.84 1.71
C PHE A 24 -15.81 -43.24 1.49
N ALA A 25 -14.99 -43.72 2.44
CA ALA A 25 -14.41 -45.06 2.38
C ALA A 25 -15.47 -46.16 2.59
N THR A 26 -16.45 -45.94 3.48
CA THR A 26 -17.57 -46.86 3.71
C THR A 26 -18.56 -46.89 2.54
N TRP A 27 -18.80 -45.75 1.87
CA TRP A 27 -19.69 -45.71 0.71
C TRP A 27 -19.14 -46.47 -0.51
N ARG A 28 -17.81 -46.47 -0.70
CA ARG A 28 -17.16 -47.18 -1.80
C ARG A 28 -17.15 -48.71 -1.64
N GLU A 29 -17.20 -49.22 -0.40
CA GLU A 29 -17.40 -50.66 -0.13
C GLU A 29 -18.87 -51.10 -0.32
N ILE A 30 -19.83 -50.22 -0.04
CA ILE A 30 -21.26 -50.51 -0.20
C ILE A 30 -21.68 -50.53 -1.69
N ASP A 31 -21.18 -49.61 -2.52
CA ASP A 31 -21.50 -49.59 -3.96
C ASP A 31 -20.84 -50.75 -4.72
N PHE A 32 -19.69 -51.25 -4.25
CA PHE A 32 -19.03 -52.44 -4.81
C PHE A 32 -19.81 -53.72 -4.48
N HIS A 33 -20.37 -53.84 -3.25
CA HIS A 33 -21.21 -54.98 -2.90
C HIS A 33 -22.60 -54.95 -3.58
N ALA A 34 -23.22 -53.78 -3.74
CA ALA A 34 -24.55 -53.65 -4.36
C ALA A 34 -24.56 -54.00 -5.87
N LYS A 35 -23.45 -53.79 -6.60
CA LYS A 35 -23.33 -54.18 -8.01
C LYS A 35 -23.14 -55.68 -8.25
N THR A 36 -22.73 -56.44 -7.23
CA THR A 36 -22.55 -57.89 -7.33
C THR A 36 -23.78 -58.71 -6.96
N GLN A 37 -24.80 -58.12 -6.35
CA GLN A 37 -26.06 -58.80 -6.01
C GLN A 37 -27.25 -58.02 -6.59
N GLY A 38 -27.68 -58.39 -7.79
CA GLY A 38 -28.77 -57.74 -8.50
C GLY A 38 -30.10 -57.71 -7.73
N ARG A 39 -30.35 -56.65 -6.96
CA ARG A 39 -31.66 -56.35 -6.35
C ARG A 39 -32.12 -54.94 -6.76
N LYS A 40 -32.97 -54.90 -7.79
CA LYS A 40 -33.80 -53.73 -8.13
C LYS A 40 -34.99 -53.72 -7.16
N GLY A 41 -35.12 -52.72 -6.29
CA GLY A 41 -36.35 -52.63 -5.49
C GLY A 41 -36.41 -51.66 -4.30
N VAL A 42 -35.33 -50.96 -3.91
CA VAL A 42 -35.39 -50.07 -2.73
C VAL A 42 -34.70 -48.72 -3.00
N LEU A 43 -34.98 -48.10 -4.14
CA LEU A 43 -34.28 -46.88 -4.56
C LEU A 43 -35.23 -45.79 -5.09
N ASN A 44 -36.45 -45.72 -4.57
CA ASN A 44 -37.41 -44.68 -4.97
C ASN A 44 -37.90 -43.77 -3.83
N ARG A 45 -37.33 -43.88 -2.61
CA ARG A 45 -37.63 -42.97 -1.50
C ARG A 45 -36.44 -42.24 -0.88
N SER A 46 -35.19 -42.49 -1.32
CA SER A 46 -34.02 -41.69 -0.88
C SER A 46 -33.55 -40.65 -1.91
N LEU A 47 -34.14 -40.61 -3.11
CA LEU A 47 -33.76 -39.67 -4.18
C LEU A 47 -34.31 -38.25 -3.96
N SER A 48 -35.34 -38.07 -3.12
CA SER A 48 -35.92 -36.74 -2.86
C SER A 48 -35.14 -35.91 -1.83
N THR A 49 -34.39 -36.55 -0.93
CA THR A 49 -33.59 -35.85 0.10
C THR A 49 -32.11 -35.72 -0.29
N CYS A 50 -31.60 -36.54 -1.22
CA CYS A 50 -30.24 -36.37 -1.74
C CYS A 50 -30.11 -35.28 -2.82
N GLY A 51 -31.18 -34.93 -3.53
CA GLY A 51 -31.18 -33.85 -4.52
C GLY A 51 -31.00 -32.43 -3.94
N LEU A 52 -31.36 -32.25 -2.66
CA LEU A 52 -31.19 -30.97 -1.94
C LEU A 52 -29.77 -30.78 -1.40
N ILE A 53 -29.04 -31.87 -1.12
CA ILE A 53 -27.65 -31.79 -0.64
C ILE A 53 -26.67 -31.64 -1.83
N PHE A 54 -26.98 -32.26 -2.97
CA PHE A 54 -26.13 -32.15 -4.17
C PHE A 54 -26.12 -30.73 -4.77
N ASN A 55 -27.23 -29.99 -4.69
CA ASN A 55 -27.28 -28.59 -5.13
C ASN A 55 -26.61 -27.62 -4.14
N LEU A 56 -26.56 -27.93 -2.83
CA LEU A 56 -25.86 -27.08 -1.86
C LEU A 56 -24.33 -27.20 -2.00
N ILE A 57 -23.82 -28.37 -2.36
CA ILE A 57 -22.37 -28.58 -2.56
C ILE A 57 -21.89 -27.98 -3.89
N PHE A 58 -22.74 -27.97 -4.93
CA PHE A 58 -22.40 -27.31 -6.20
C PHE A 58 -22.50 -25.77 -6.15
N LEU A 59 -23.36 -25.20 -5.31
CA LEU A 59 -23.44 -23.74 -5.16
C LEU A 59 -22.29 -23.17 -4.29
N VAL A 60 -21.77 -23.95 -3.35
CA VAL A 60 -20.61 -23.55 -2.52
C VAL A 60 -19.27 -23.82 -3.24
N GLY A 61 -19.23 -24.77 -4.17
CA GLY A 61 -18.05 -25.12 -4.96
C GLY A 61 -17.66 -24.13 -6.06
N TYR A 62 -18.53 -23.18 -6.43
CA TYR A 62 -18.23 -22.11 -7.40
C TYR A 62 -17.88 -20.76 -6.76
N LEU A 63 -17.88 -20.66 -5.42
CA LEU A 63 -17.54 -19.42 -4.69
C LEU A 63 -16.30 -19.55 -3.80
N CYS A 64 -15.52 -20.62 -3.94
CA CYS A 64 -14.29 -20.79 -3.17
C CYS A 64 -13.09 -20.90 -4.13
N PRO A 65 -12.41 -19.79 -4.46
CA PRO A 65 -11.10 -19.90 -5.05
C PRO A 65 -10.20 -20.59 -4.02
N THR A 66 -9.49 -21.61 -4.49
CA THR A 66 -8.35 -22.23 -3.79
C THR A 66 -7.44 -21.17 -3.21
N ILE A 67 -7.46 -20.97 -1.89
CA ILE A 67 -6.40 -20.25 -1.17
C ILE A 67 -5.77 -21.21 -0.17
N ALA A 68 -4.52 -21.54 -0.48
CA ALA A 68 -3.63 -22.36 0.31
C ALA A 68 -3.43 -21.79 1.72
N LEU A 69 -3.81 -22.57 2.73
CA LEU A 69 -3.33 -22.43 4.09
C LEU A 69 -1.87 -22.93 4.17
N SER A 70 -0.94 -22.00 3.97
CA SER A 70 0.39 -22.00 4.59
C SER A 70 1.01 -20.61 4.38
N GLN A 71 0.56 -19.64 5.18
CA GLN A 71 1.31 -18.41 5.42
C GLN A 71 1.72 -18.34 6.89
N ASP A 72 2.82 -19.05 7.14
CA ASP A 72 3.85 -18.74 8.13
C ASP A 72 4.01 -17.22 8.34
N VAL A 73 4.39 -16.80 9.54
CA VAL A 73 4.48 -15.42 10.07
C VAL A 73 5.62 -14.61 9.41
N SER A 74 5.90 -14.90 8.15
CA SER A 74 6.95 -14.36 7.27
C SER A 74 6.35 -13.76 5.99
N SER A 75 5.04 -13.44 5.95
CA SER A 75 4.40 -12.83 4.77
C SER A 75 4.67 -11.34 4.57
N HIS A 76 5.31 -10.66 5.54
CA HIS A 76 5.99 -9.38 5.26
C HIS A 76 7.36 -9.57 4.58
N ALA A 77 7.82 -10.81 4.43
CA ALA A 77 9.03 -11.18 3.69
C ALA A 77 8.71 -11.98 2.41
N ARG A 78 7.44 -12.05 1.99
CA ARG A 78 7.02 -12.76 0.78
C ARG A 78 7.13 -11.89 -0.45
N THR A 79 7.94 -12.36 -1.42
CA THR A 79 7.83 -11.97 -2.82
C THR A 79 7.80 -10.45 -3.02
N ARG A 80 8.87 -9.76 -2.60
CA ARG A 80 9.40 -8.69 -3.45
C ARG A 80 9.79 -9.39 -4.76
N VAL A 81 8.84 -9.46 -5.70
CA VAL A 81 9.14 -9.20 -7.10
C VAL A 81 9.99 -7.91 -7.11
N ALA A 82 10.71 -7.58 -8.17
CA ALA A 82 11.27 -6.24 -8.33
C ALA A 82 10.13 -5.17 -8.42
N SER A 83 9.24 -5.11 -7.43
CA SER A 83 8.27 -4.08 -7.14
C SER A 83 9.07 -2.88 -6.69
N ALA A 84 8.77 -1.74 -7.30
CA ALA A 84 9.20 -0.45 -6.82
C ALA A 84 8.99 -0.38 -5.31
N ASP A 85 10.09 -0.47 -4.58
CA ASP A 85 10.15 -0.29 -3.15
C ASP A 85 10.64 1.13 -2.90
N ASN A 86 9.66 2.01 -2.82
CA ASN A 86 9.82 3.45 -2.77
C ASN A 86 9.76 3.98 -1.34
N TYR A 87 9.89 3.11 -0.33
CA TYR A 87 9.76 3.44 1.09
C TYR A 87 10.87 2.75 1.89
N VAL A 88 11.53 3.48 2.79
CA VAL A 88 12.48 2.92 3.75
C VAL A 88 12.10 3.28 5.18
N ASP A 89 11.98 2.25 6.01
CA ASP A 89 11.81 2.33 7.47
C ASP A 89 13.17 2.56 8.15
N MET A 90 13.44 3.77 8.63
CA MET A 90 14.73 4.07 9.26
C MET A 90 14.80 3.47 10.67
N GLY A 91 15.98 2.95 11.02
CA GLY A 91 16.21 2.10 12.18
C GLY A 91 15.83 0.64 11.96
N ASN A 92 15.47 0.24 10.73
CA ASN A 92 15.24 -1.15 10.34
C ASN A 92 16.40 -1.73 9.51
N PRO A 93 17.32 -2.51 10.11
CA PRO A 93 18.49 -3.02 9.39
C PRO A 93 18.17 -3.86 8.17
N GLU A 94 17.06 -4.61 8.19
CA GLU A 94 16.69 -5.47 7.06
C GLU A 94 16.25 -4.66 5.86
N ASP A 95 15.48 -3.61 6.11
CA ASP A 95 14.92 -2.74 5.07
C ASP A 95 15.96 -1.75 4.54
N GLU A 96 16.76 -1.16 5.43
CA GLU A 96 17.88 -0.27 5.10
C GLU A 96 18.93 -0.93 4.22
N ARG A 97 19.17 -2.24 4.44
CA ARG A 97 20.09 -3.03 3.61
C ARG A 97 19.58 -3.16 2.18
N LEU A 98 18.26 -3.23 1.98
CA LEU A 98 17.65 -3.31 0.65
C LEU A 98 17.70 -1.95 -0.07
N HIS A 99 17.71 -0.86 0.69
CA HIS A 99 17.80 0.52 0.21
C HIS A 99 19.22 1.10 0.24
N ASN A 100 20.26 0.27 0.33
CA ASN A 100 21.66 0.71 0.36
C ASN A 100 21.91 1.93 1.29
N ALA A 101 21.38 1.88 2.51
CA ALA A 101 21.48 2.99 3.45
C ALA A 101 22.95 3.23 3.86
N GLN A 102 23.42 4.48 3.77
CA GLN A 102 24.82 4.85 4.03
C GLN A 102 24.92 6.11 4.87
N GLY A 103 25.94 6.19 5.73
CA GLY A 103 26.28 7.41 6.49
C GLY A 103 25.35 7.76 7.65
N TRP A 104 24.41 6.88 7.99
CA TRP A 104 23.47 7.06 9.10
C TRP A 104 24.10 6.78 10.47
N GLY A 105 23.50 7.33 11.52
CA GLY A 105 23.97 7.22 12.89
C GLY A 105 23.69 5.87 13.55
N ALA A 106 23.56 5.89 14.88
CA ALA A 106 23.07 4.71 15.59
C ALA A 106 21.56 4.56 15.38
N ILE A 107 21.07 3.33 15.44
CA ILE A 107 19.65 3.02 15.49
C ILE A 107 19.12 3.38 16.88
N ASN A 108 18.04 4.13 16.92
CA ASN A 108 17.37 4.52 18.15
C ASN A 108 15.88 4.19 18.08
N SER A 109 15.21 4.27 19.22
CA SER A 109 13.77 4.15 19.34
C SER A 109 13.24 5.46 19.93
N GLY A 110 12.27 6.05 19.25
CA GLY A 110 11.62 7.30 19.62
C GLY A 110 10.20 7.09 20.12
N LEU A 111 9.62 8.19 20.54
CA LEU A 111 8.20 8.29 20.88
C LEU A 111 7.48 8.97 19.72
N LEU A 112 7.50 8.37 18.53
CA LEU A 112 6.58 8.88 17.51
C LEU A 112 5.17 8.74 18.06
N PRO A 113 4.35 9.81 18.01
CA PRO A 113 2.93 9.61 18.15
C PRO A 113 2.52 8.64 17.04
N GLN A 114 1.91 7.50 17.39
CA GLN A 114 1.48 6.41 16.48
C GLN A 114 0.38 6.89 15.51
N THR A 115 0.67 7.93 14.75
CA THR A 115 -0.26 8.72 13.95
C THR A 115 -0.01 8.52 12.46
N ASN A 116 1.11 7.91 12.10
CA ASN A 116 1.47 7.52 10.74
C ASN A 116 1.26 6.01 10.57
N ALA A 117 0.41 5.63 9.61
CA ALA A 117 0.13 4.23 9.27
C ALA A 117 1.36 3.49 8.70
N GLU A 118 2.38 4.24 8.29
CA GLU A 118 3.56 3.80 7.54
C GLU A 118 4.72 3.33 8.43
N ASP A 119 5.01 4.00 9.56
CA ASP A 119 6.02 3.56 10.54
C ASP A 119 5.34 3.11 11.84
N ARG A 120 5.39 1.80 12.09
CA ARG A 120 4.81 1.15 13.28
C ARG A 120 5.82 0.90 14.39
N THR A 121 7.08 1.22 14.15
CA THR A 121 8.19 0.84 15.01
C THR A 121 8.74 2.01 15.81
N SER A 122 8.46 3.24 15.37
CA SER A 122 8.96 4.46 15.98
C SER A 122 10.48 4.47 16.07
N ARG A 123 11.16 3.76 15.16
CA ARG A 123 12.61 3.71 15.09
C ARG A 123 13.11 4.84 14.21
N TYR A 124 14.32 5.30 14.48
CA TYR A 124 14.93 6.35 13.69
C TYR A 124 16.44 6.21 13.67
N GLN A 125 17.04 6.91 12.71
CA GLN A 125 18.49 7.14 12.69
C GLN A 125 18.79 8.63 12.65
N THR A 126 19.93 9.01 13.25
CA THR A 126 20.37 10.40 13.28
C THR A 126 21.19 10.76 12.06
N LEU A 127 20.97 11.97 11.58
CA LEU A 127 21.68 12.58 10.46
C LEU A 127 23.00 13.19 10.97
N ARG A 128 24.12 12.48 10.79
CA ARG A 128 25.43 12.89 11.36
C ARG A 128 26.28 13.76 10.44
N GLY A 129 26.10 13.65 9.14
CA GLY A 129 26.97 14.28 8.16
C GLY A 129 26.33 14.21 6.78
N SER A 130 26.80 13.29 5.93
CA SER A 130 26.11 12.97 4.69
C SER A 130 25.55 11.55 4.78
N SER A 131 24.23 11.43 4.68
CA SER A 131 23.52 10.16 4.77
C SER A 131 22.69 9.95 3.51
N SER A 132 22.54 8.71 3.03
CA SER A 132 21.74 8.44 1.84
C SER A 132 21.02 7.10 1.89
N VAL A 133 19.97 7.00 1.08
CA VAL A 133 19.24 5.78 0.76
C VAL A 133 18.97 5.74 -0.74
N GLU A 134 18.75 4.56 -1.28
CA GLU A 134 18.31 4.29 -2.65
C GLU A 134 16.89 3.76 -2.60
N LEU A 135 15.94 4.49 -3.18
CA LEU A 135 14.54 4.11 -3.33
C LEU A 135 14.30 3.62 -4.75
N PHE A 136 13.36 2.70 -4.93
CA PHE A 136 13.01 2.13 -6.23
C PHE A 136 11.63 2.63 -6.66
N VAL A 137 11.57 3.33 -7.78
CA VAL A 137 10.33 3.91 -8.32
C VAL A 137 9.80 3.12 -9.52
N PRO A 138 8.48 3.06 -9.74
CA PRO A 138 7.91 2.26 -10.82
C PRO A 138 8.03 2.91 -12.19
N GLN A 139 8.18 4.24 -12.25
CA GLN A 139 8.22 5.01 -13.49
C GLN A 139 9.38 6.00 -13.49
N VAL A 140 10.09 6.06 -14.62
CA VAL A 140 11.22 6.98 -14.83
C VAL A 140 10.74 8.17 -15.65
N GLY A 141 11.30 9.35 -15.41
CA GLY A 141 10.95 10.56 -16.15
C GLY A 141 9.58 11.15 -15.77
N VAL A 142 9.06 10.83 -14.59
CA VAL A 142 7.87 11.44 -14.00
C VAL A 142 8.20 12.05 -12.63
N ALA A 143 7.42 13.04 -12.19
CA ALA A 143 7.63 13.70 -10.92
C ALA A 143 7.11 12.84 -9.75
N TYR A 144 7.73 13.00 -8.58
CA TYR A 144 7.37 12.31 -7.34
C TYR A 144 7.29 13.30 -6.18
N THR A 145 6.53 12.98 -5.13
CA THR A 145 6.63 13.65 -3.84
C THR A 145 7.57 12.86 -2.94
N LEU A 146 8.69 13.47 -2.55
CA LEU A 146 9.55 12.94 -1.49
C LEU A 146 8.92 13.28 -0.13
N LEU A 147 8.62 12.25 0.64
CA LEU A 147 8.07 12.32 1.99
C LEU A 147 9.11 11.81 2.97
N PHE A 148 9.29 12.52 4.07
CA PHE A 148 10.08 12.02 5.20
C PHE A 148 9.66 12.73 6.47
N ARG A 149 9.76 12.02 7.59
CA ARG A 149 9.48 12.59 8.91
C ARG A 149 10.77 12.72 9.69
N THR A 150 10.98 13.89 10.27
CA THR A 150 12.05 14.11 11.23
C THR A 150 11.51 14.32 12.64
N GLU A 151 12.40 14.17 13.62
CA GLU A 151 12.26 14.79 14.92
C GLU A 151 13.38 15.79 15.10
N ASP A 152 12.97 16.99 15.50
CA ASP A 152 13.84 18.10 15.81
C ASP A 152 13.89 18.27 17.33
N GLY A 153 15.07 18.53 17.86
CA GLY A 153 15.32 18.79 19.26
C GLY A 153 15.60 20.26 19.55
N ALA A 154 16.23 20.49 20.70
CA ALA A 154 16.61 21.83 21.15
C ALA A 154 17.86 22.41 20.44
N ALA A 155 18.58 21.59 19.67
CA ALA A 155 19.76 21.99 18.91
C ALA A 155 19.38 22.44 17.49
N ASP A 156 20.32 22.98 16.70
CA ASP A 156 20.09 23.30 15.28
C ASP A 156 20.06 22.03 14.43
N ASP A 157 18.88 21.54 14.09
CA ASP A 157 18.69 20.32 13.27
C ASP A 157 18.56 20.60 11.76
N SER A 158 19.17 21.69 11.27
CA SER A 158 19.13 22.06 9.85
C SER A 158 19.78 21.03 8.93
N PHE A 159 19.19 20.79 7.76
CA PHE A 159 19.74 19.89 6.72
C PHE A 159 19.34 20.30 5.30
N ASP A 160 20.12 19.83 4.34
CA ASP A 160 19.83 19.90 2.90
C ASP A 160 19.48 18.51 2.36
N VAL A 161 18.59 18.44 1.37
CA VAL A 161 18.25 17.19 0.65
C VAL A 161 18.63 17.30 -0.82
N TYR A 162 19.18 16.23 -1.37
CA TYR A 162 19.62 16.07 -2.75
C TYR A 162 19.02 14.79 -3.33
N VAL A 163 18.72 14.79 -4.62
CA VAL A 163 18.20 13.62 -5.35
C VAL A 163 19.11 13.32 -6.52
N ASN A 164 19.53 12.07 -6.65
CA ASN A 164 20.50 11.61 -7.66
C ASN A 164 21.76 12.50 -7.70
N ASP A 165 22.22 12.87 -6.50
CA ASP A 165 23.34 13.79 -6.24
C ASP A 165 23.20 15.21 -6.83
N GLN A 166 22.02 15.54 -7.38
CA GLN A 166 21.63 16.89 -7.79
C GLN A 166 20.86 17.60 -6.66
N GLY A 167 21.00 18.92 -6.58
CA GLY A 167 20.30 19.74 -5.60
C GLY A 167 21.18 20.82 -4.95
N PRO A 168 20.78 21.34 -3.78
CA PRO A 168 19.70 20.82 -2.92
C PRO A 168 18.30 21.07 -3.51
N VAL A 169 17.46 20.04 -3.49
CA VAL A 169 16.02 20.12 -3.85
C VAL A 169 15.18 20.63 -2.69
N TYR A 170 15.70 20.54 -1.47
CA TYR A 170 15.07 21.05 -0.25
C TYR A 170 16.14 21.51 0.73
N LYS A 171 15.83 22.60 1.45
CA LYS A 171 16.65 23.15 2.53
C LYS A 171 15.75 23.33 3.73
N TYR A 172 16.03 22.60 4.80
CA TYR A 172 15.38 22.79 6.07
C TYR A 172 16.26 23.63 6.98
N ARG A 173 15.66 24.65 7.60
CA ARG A 173 16.30 25.44 8.64
C ARG A 173 15.49 25.34 9.90
N HIS A 174 16.02 24.64 10.90
CA HIS A 174 15.37 24.56 12.19
C HIS A 174 15.57 25.88 12.93
N GLY A 175 14.47 26.47 13.39
CA GLY A 175 14.53 27.58 14.32
C GLY A 175 14.44 27.00 15.72
N ALA A 176 15.57 26.75 16.38
CA ALA A 176 15.69 26.11 17.69
C ALA A 176 14.50 26.41 18.62
N SER A 177 13.51 25.50 18.64
CA SER A 177 12.31 25.63 19.45
C SER A 177 11.74 24.25 19.75
N GLY A 178 11.74 23.87 21.03
CA GLY A 178 11.05 22.66 21.52
C GLY A 178 11.43 21.37 20.79
N GLN A 179 10.66 20.32 21.08
CA GLN A 179 10.70 19.08 20.32
C GLN A 179 9.52 19.10 19.33
N ASP A 180 9.79 18.87 18.05
CA ASP A 180 8.77 18.81 17.00
C ASP A 180 9.00 17.60 16.09
N TYR A 181 7.96 17.17 15.38
CA TYR A 181 7.96 15.98 14.52
C TYR A 181 7.47 16.30 13.10
N PRO A 182 8.14 17.20 12.37
CA PRO A 182 7.65 17.67 11.09
C PRO A 182 7.61 16.55 10.05
N LEU A 183 6.52 16.51 9.30
CA LEU A 183 6.42 15.75 8.06
C LEU A 183 6.78 16.67 6.89
N HIS A 184 7.87 16.37 6.22
CA HIS A 184 8.30 17.09 5.04
C HIS A 184 7.71 16.48 3.79
N GLN A 185 7.20 17.33 2.91
CA GLN A 185 6.74 16.95 1.58
C GLN A 185 7.43 17.83 0.55
N VAL A 186 8.21 17.20 -0.34
CA VAL A 186 9.05 17.90 -1.31
C VAL A 186 8.72 17.40 -2.70
N ASN A 187 8.35 18.29 -3.61
CA ASN A 187 8.14 17.93 -5.01
C ASN A 187 9.49 17.71 -5.70
N ILE A 188 9.67 16.53 -6.26
CA ILE A 188 10.85 16.15 -7.03
C ILE A 188 10.47 16.15 -8.51
N GLU A 189 11.14 17.01 -9.28
CA GLU A 189 10.88 17.14 -10.70
C GLU A 189 11.25 15.87 -11.48
N ALA A 190 10.48 15.60 -12.53
CA ALA A 190 10.69 14.48 -13.45
C ALA A 190 12.11 14.40 -14.02
N SER A 191 12.75 15.56 -14.24
CA SER A 191 14.12 15.70 -14.75
C SER A 191 15.17 15.07 -13.83
N LEU A 192 14.87 14.91 -12.54
CA LEU A 192 15.76 14.32 -11.54
C LEU A 192 15.59 12.80 -11.43
N ILE A 193 14.52 12.23 -11.98
CA ILE A 193 14.19 10.81 -11.93
C ILE A 193 14.60 10.15 -13.24
N THR A 194 15.90 9.95 -13.41
CA THR A 194 16.49 9.44 -14.67
C THR A 194 16.67 7.91 -14.70
N ASP A 195 16.50 7.25 -13.57
CA ASP A 195 16.60 5.80 -13.40
C ASP A 195 15.51 5.34 -12.41
N SER A 196 15.13 4.06 -12.45
CA SER A 196 14.19 3.48 -11.49
C SER A 196 14.79 3.40 -10.09
N ARG A 197 16.13 3.42 -9.97
CA ARG A 197 16.83 3.59 -8.70
C ARG A 197 17.12 5.06 -8.45
N VAL A 198 16.51 5.62 -7.41
CA VAL A 198 16.62 7.02 -7.03
C VAL A 198 17.38 7.15 -5.72
N LYS A 199 18.53 7.80 -5.75
CA LYS A 199 19.32 8.08 -4.55
C LYS A 199 18.83 9.37 -3.89
N VAL A 200 18.37 9.27 -2.64
CA VAL A 200 18.06 10.42 -1.79
C VAL A 200 19.20 10.61 -0.81
N ARG A 201 19.82 11.79 -0.81
CA ARG A 201 20.94 12.13 0.07
C ARG A 201 20.61 13.33 0.93
N PHE A 202 20.77 13.16 2.23
CA PHE A 202 20.66 14.19 3.23
C PHE A 202 22.05 14.69 3.62
N LYS A 203 22.17 15.99 3.88
CA LYS A 203 23.41 16.60 4.36
C LYS A 203 23.14 17.48 5.57
N ASN A 204 23.80 17.19 6.69
CA ASN A 204 23.72 17.95 7.92
C ASN A 204 24.26 19.37 7.67
N ARG A 205 23.48 20.37 8.09
CA ARG A 205 23.80 21.79 8.04
C ARG A 205 23.67 22.49 9.39
N ALA A 206 23.56 21.73 10.48
CA ALA A 206 23.66 22.21 11.84
C ALA A 206 24.92 23.06 12.02
N HIS A 207 24.77 24.18 12.71
CA HIS A 207 25.89 25.06 13.06
C HIS A 207 26.48 24.76 14.44
N ASP A 208 25.84 23.89 15.23
CA ASP A 208 26.33 23.41 16.50
C ASP A 208 26.76 21.94 16.43
N GLU A 209 27.45 21.45 17.48
CA GLU A 209 28.00 20.10 17.50
C GLU A 209 26.99 19.00 17.86
N TRP A 210 25.78 19.40 18.30
CA TRP A 210 24.73 18.51 18.80
C TRP A 210 23.59 18.30 17.81
N GLY A 211 23.42 19.22 16.85
CA GLY A 211 22.36 19.29 15.86
C GLY A 211 22.39 18.11 14.89
N ARG A 212 21.42 17.22 15.07
CA ARG A 212 21.25 15.97 14.35
C ARG A 212 19.77 15.63 14.29
N ALA A 213 19.12 16.05 13.22
CA ALA A 213 17.76 15.60 12.90
C ALA A 213 17.69 14.07 12.96
N ALA A 214 16.72 13.56 13.71
CA ALA A 214 16.35 12.15 13.69
C ALA A 214 15.42 11.93 12.50
N VAL A 215 15.66 10.91 11.67
CA VAL A 215 14.84 10.57 10.50
C VAL A 215 14.19 9.22 10.73
N TYR A 216 12.86 9.17 10.59
CA TYR A 216 12.04 7.98 10.87
C TYR A 216 11.74 7.14 9.63
N PHE A 217 11.39 7.80 8.52
CA PHE A 217 11.17 7.13 7.25
C PHE A 217 11.44 8.08 6.11
N ILE A 218 11.66 7.50 4.92
CA ILE A 218 11.81 8.25 3.67
C ILE A 218 11.03 7.51 2.59
N ALA A 219 10.24 8.22 1.79
CA ALA A 219 9.42 7.64 0.74
C ALA A 219 9.32 8.53 -0.50
N LEU A 220 9.14 7.94 -1.68
CA LEU A 220 8.84 8.65 -2.94
C LEU A 220 7.47 8.25 -3.45
N LYS A 221 6.48 9.13 -3.33
CA LYS A 221 5.11 8.86 -3.77
C LYS A 221 4.81 9.40 -5.16
N GLY A 222 4.41 8.52 -6.07
CA GLY A 222 3.98 8.89 -7.41
C GLY A 222 2.53 9.38 -7.45
N ALA A 223 2.11 9.96 -8.58
CA ALA A 223 0.74 10.43 -8.76
C ALA A 223 -0.30 9.29 -8.62
N ALA A 224 -0.04 8.11 -9.21
CA ALA A 224 -0.95 6.97 -9.16
C ALA A 224 -1.16 6.47 -7.72
N GLU A 225 -0.08 6.35 -6.96
CA GLU A 225 -0.10 5.92 -5.57
C GLU A 225 -0.90 6.89 -4.68
N GLN A 226 -0.68 8.21 -4.85
CA GLN A 226 -1.47 9.21 -4.12
C GLN A 226 -2.96 9.15 -4.43
N ILE A 227 -3.33 8.84 -5.68
CA ILE A 227 -4.74 8.64 -6.06
C ILE A 227 -5.31 7.37 -5.43
N ALA A 228 -4.55 6.27 -5.40
CA ALA A 228 -4.98 5.03 -4.74
C ALA A 228 -5.21 5.25 -3.23
N GLU A 229 -4.31 5.98 -2.55
CA GLU A 229 -4.47 6.33 -1.14
C GLU A 229 -5.70 7.20 -0.88
N LEU A 230 -6.01 8.14 -1.78
CA LEU A 230 -7.24 8.93 -1.69
C LEU A 230 -8.49 8.07 -1.83
N VAL A 231 -8.49 7.11 -2.75
CA VAL A 231 -9.60 6.14 -2.92
C VAL A 231 -9.81 5.32 -1.65
N ASP A 232 -8.74 4.81 -1.05
CA ASP A 232 -8.81 4.05 0.20
C ASP A 232 -9.22 4.92 1.39
N GLY A 233 -8.76 6.17 1.43
CA GLY A 233 -9.12 7.16 2.45
C GLY A 233 -10.61 7.52 2.40
N MET A 234 -11.17 7.68 1.21
CA MET A 234 -12.59 7.98 1.01
C MET A 234 -13.52 6.93 1.62
N GLN A 235 -13.13 5.65 1.60
CA GLN A 235 -13.93 4.57 2.19
C GLN A 235 -14.11 4.72 3.72
N ARG A 236 -13.33 5.59 4.36
CA ARG A 236 -13.37 5.86 5.80
C ARG A 236 -14.02 7.20 6.15
N THR A 237 -14.46 7.95 5.14
CA THR A 237 -15.14 9.24 5.32
C THR A 237 -16.57 9.07 5.83
N ARG A 238 -17.18 10.17 6.25
CA ARG A 238 -18.60 10.20 6.64
C ARG A 238 -19.55 10.52 5.48
N LEU A 239 -19.01 10.54 4.26
CA LEU A 239 -19.77 10.83 3.05
C LEU A 239 -20.85 9.78 2.82
N ALA A 240 -21.91 10.20 2.13
CA ALA A 240 -22.96 9.28 1.70
C ALA A 240 -22.36 8.20 0.77
N PRO A 241 -22.76 6.92 0.90
CA PRO A 241 -22.17 5.82 0.13
C PRO A 241 -22.19 6.04 -1.40
N GLU A 242 -23.23 6.69 -1.91
CA GLU A 242 -23.37 7.06 -3.32
C GLU A 242 -22.34 8.10 -3.79
N VAL A 243 -21.99 9.06 -2.93
CA VAL A 243 -20.95 10.06 -3.21
C VAL A 243 -19.59 9.37 -3.22
N VAL A 244 -19.33 8.50 -2.24
CA VAL A 244 -18.09 7.70 -2.18
C VAL A 244 -17.94 6.83 -3.43
N ALA A 245 -18.99 6.12 -3.84
CA ALA A 245 -18.94 5.26 -5.01
C ALA A 245 -18.68 6.05 -6.31
N ARG A 246 -19.29 7.23 -6.46
CA ARG A 246 -19.08 8.12 -7.62
C ARG A 246 -17.64 8.63 -7.66
N LEU A 247 -17.17 9.26 -6.60
CA LEU A 247 -15.81 9.81 -6.53
C LEU A 247 -14.72 8.74 -6.65
N ALA A 248 -14.95 7.54 -6.09
CA ALA A 248 -14.02 6.42 -6.24
C ALA A 248 -13.89 5.96 -7.70
N ALA A 249 -15.00 5.92 -8.44
CA ALA A 249 -14.98 5.57 -9.87
C ALA A 249 -14.23 6.62 -10.70
N GLU A 250 -14.42 7.91 -10.40
CA GLU A 250 -13.72 9.00 -11.08
C GLU A 250 -12.22 9.00 -10.78
N LEU A 251 -11.83 8.79 -9.52
CA LEU A 251 -10.42 8.67 -9.16
C LEU A 251 -9.77 7.40 -9.72
N GLN A 252 -10.51 6.31 -9.87
CA GLN A 252 -10.01 5.13 -10.57
C GLN A 252 -9.77 5.39 -12.07
N SER A 253 -10.61 6.22 -12.71
CA SER A 253 -10.37 6.69 -14.08
C SER A 253 -9.08 7.49 -14.18
N VAL A 254 -8.86 8.41 -13.23
CA VAL A 254 -7.61 9.18 -13.13
C VAL A 254 -6.41 8.26 -12.97
N HIS A 255 -6.48 7.27 -12.07
CA HIS A 255 -5.41 6.28 -11.87
C HIS A 255 -5.05 5.57 -13.19
N ASN A 256 -6.04 5.07 -13.91
CA ASN A 256 -5.84 4.40 -15.20
C ASN A 256 -5.22 5.35 -16.25
N ALA A 257 -5.60 6.63 -16.24
CA ALA A 257 -5.03 7.63 -17.13
C ALA A 257 -3.57 7.98 -16.77
N ILE A 258 -3.21 7.96 -15.48
CA ILE A 258 -1.81 8.09 -15.03
C ILE A 258 -0.98 6.91 -15.53
N ASP A 259 -1.45 5.68 -15.33
CA ASP A 259 -0.75 4.47 -15.80
C ASP A 259 -0.61 4.43 -17.32
N GLY A 260 -1.59 4.98 -18.05
CA GLY A 260 -1.54 5.15 -19.50
C GLY A 260 -0.66 6.31 -19.98
N GLY A 261 -0.04 7.09 -19.08
CA GLY A 261 0.78 8.25 -19.43
C GLY A 261 0.00 9.41 -20.06
N ASN A 262 -1.32 9.47 -19.88
CA ASN A 262 -2.19 10.48 -20.52
C ASN A 262 -2.38 11.70 -19.62
N ALA A 263 -1.32 12.49 -19.46
CA ALA A 263 -1.30 13.66 -18.59
C ALA A 263 -2.45 14.65 -18.91
N ALA A 264 -2.77 14.88 -20.19
CA ALA A 264 -3.85 15.78 -20.58
C ALA A 264 -5.24 15.29 -20.10
N ASN A 265 -5.49 13.99 -20.15
CA ASN A 265 -6.73 13.41 -19.62
C ASN A 265 -6.76 13.50 -18.09
N VAL A 266 -5.66 13.15 -17.42
CA VAL A 266 -5.52 13.28 -15.96
C VAL A 266 -5.81 14.71 -15.51
N CYS A 267 -5.24 15.72 -16.15
CA CYS A 267 -5.45 17.12 -15.78
C CYS A 267 -6.89 17.59 -15.95
N ARG A 268 -7.58 17.11 -17.01
CA ARG A 268 -8.99 17.40 -17.25
C ARG A 268 -9.88 16.74 -16.21
N GLU A 269 -9.68 15.46 -15.94
CA GLU A 269 -10.46 14.70 -14.95
C GLU A 269 -10.26 15.25 -13.53
N LEU A 270 -9.00 15.46 -13.10
CA LEU A 270 -8.72 16.06 -11.79
C LEU A 270 -9.36 17.45 -11.62
N SER A 271 -9.41 18.25 -12.68
CA SER A 271 -10.06 19.57 -12.60
C SER A 271 -11.58 19.46 -12.48
N ALA A 272 -12.20 18.47 -13.14
CA ALA A 272 -13.63 18.20 -13.01
C ALA A 272 -13.97 17.72 -11.60
N ILE A 273 -13.21 16.76 -11.05
CA ILE A 273 -13.40 16.22 -9.70
C ILE A 273 -13.29 17.33 -8.64
N ILE A 274 -12.26 18.19 -8.73
CA ILE A 274 -12.10 19.31 -7.80
C ILE A 274 -13.32 20.25 -7.85
N GLY A 275 -13.81 20.58 -9.04
CA GLY A 275 -15.00 21.43 -9.19
C GLY A 275 -16.27 20.78 -8.64
N GLU A 276 -16.39 19.45 -8.73
CA GLU A 276 -17.50 18.72 -8.12
C GLU A 276 -17.43 18.74 -6.59
N ILE A 277 -16.26 18.47 -6.01
CA ILE A 277 -16.06 18.52 -4.55
C ILE A 277 -16.34 19.93 -4.03
N GLU A 278 -15.89 20.97 -4.73
CA GLU A 278 -16.18 22.36 -4.38
C GLU A 278 -17.69 22.64 -4.37
N ALA A 279 -18.43 22.15 -5.36
CA ALA A 279 -19.88 22.32 -5.44
C ALA A 279 -20.66 21.56 -4.34
N MET A 280 -20.13 20.45 -3.83
CA MET A 280 -20.73 19.66 -2.75
C MET A 280 -20.32 20.14 -1.34
N SER A 281 -19.29 20.98 -1.26
CA SER A 281 -18.67 21.41 -0.01
C SER A 281 -19.63 22.20 0.89
N GLY A 282 -19.65 21.85 2.18
CA GLY A 282 -20.53 22.47 3.18
C GLY A 282 -21.97 21.94 3.17
N GLY A 283 -22.30 21.00 2.27
CA GLY A 283 -23.56 20.28 2.23
C GLY A 283 -23.34 18.78 2.41
N GLU A 284 -23.39 18.04 1.30
CA GLU A 284 -23.18 16.58 1.24
C GLU A 284 -21.73 16.18 1.56
N PHE A 285 -20.80 17.11 1.39
CA PHE A 285 -19.39 16.95 1.69
C PHE A 285 -19.00 17.87 2.85
N PRO A 286 -18.61 17.34 4.04
CA PRO A 286 -18.12 18.16 5.15
C PRO A 286 -16.95 19.04 4.71
N LEU A 287 -17.01 20.33 5.05
CA LEU A 287 -16.05 21.34 4.56
C LEU A 287 -14.58 20.96 4.85
N GLU A 288 -14.28 20.45 6.04
CA GLU A 288 -12.91 20.05 6.42
C GLU A 288 -12.40 18.88 5.56
N GLU A 289 -13.25 17.87 5.33
CA GLU A 289 -12.91 16.72 4.49
C GLU A 289 -12.75 17.17 3.01
N ALA A 290 -13.60 18.08 2.54
CA ALA A 290 -13.54 18.62 1.17
C ALA A 290 -12.24 19.41 0.94
N ILE A 291 -11.86 20.27 1.89
CA ILE A 291 -10.60 21.03 1.84
C ILE A 291 -9.40 20.09 1.81
N GLY A 292 -9.39 19.06 2.65
CA GLY A 292 -8.33 18.04 2.67
C GLY A 292 -8.20 17.34 1.32
N MET A 293 -9.31 16.81 0.79
CA MET A 293 -9.32 16.08 -0.47
C MET A 293 -8.92 16.95 -1.66
N MET A 294 -9.45 18.19 -1.76
CA MET A 294 -9.05 19.12 -2.82
C MET A 294 -7.56 19.47 -2.75
N SER A 295 -7.01 19.64 -1.55
CA SER A 295 -5.57 19.90 -1.35
C SER A 295 -4.72 18.74 -1.88
N ASP A 296 -5.10 17.49 -1.60
CA ASP A 296 -4.38 16.32 -2.08
C ASP A 296 -4.51 16.16 -3.61
N LEU A 297 -5.69 16.38 -4.19
CA LEU A 297 -5.87 16.38 -5.66
C LEU A 297 -5.06 17.49 -6.35
N MET A 298 -4.93 18.66 -5.72
CA MET A 298 -4.07 19.72 -6.21
C MET A 298 -2.58 19.33 -6.20
N ARG A 299 -2.12 18.55 -5.21
CA ARG A 299 -0.76 17.99 -5.21
C ARG A 299 -0.55 17.03 -6.37
N VAL A 300 -1.50 16.13 -6.62
CA VAL A 300 -1.44 15.22 -7.77
C VAL A 300 -1.39 16.00 -9.09
N LYS A 301 -2.21 17.06 -9.24
CA LYS A 301 -2.16 17.96 -10.41
C LYS A 301 -0.78 18.58 -10.59
N ALA A 302 -0.13 19.01 -9.51
CA ALA A 302 1.21 19.57 -9.58
C ALA A 302 2.24 18.53 -10.07
N LEU A 303 2.18 17.29 -9.59
CA LEU A 303 3.06 16.19 -10.02
C LEU A 303 2.90 15.85 -11.50
N VAL A 304 1.66 15.82 -11.98
CA VAL A 304 1.38 15.49 -13.39
C VAL A 304 1.71 16.68 -14.33
N GLY A 305 2.03 17.86 -13.79
CA GLY A 305 2.32 19.05 -14.58
C GLY A 305 1.07 19.74 -15.11
N CYS A 306 -0.07 19.61 -14.42
CA CYS A 306 -1.33 20.25 -14.77
C CYS A 306 -1.28 21.75 -14.47
N HIS A 307 -0.63 22.52 -15.34
CA HIS A 307 -0.67 23.98 -15.29
C HIS A 307 -2.05 24.43 -15.78
N SER A 308 -2.57 25.54 -15.23
CA SER A 308 -3.93 25.99 -15.54
C SER A 308 -4.15 26.04 -17.05
N ILE A 309 -5.01 25.16 -17.57
CA ILE A 309 -5.69 25.41 -18.85
C ILE A 309 -6.69 26.52 -18.54
N ARG A 310 -6.18 27.73 -18.30
CA ARG A 310 -7.01 28.93 -18.25
C ARG A 310 -7.33 29.22 -19.71
N ALA A 311 -8.38 28.56 -20.20
CA ALA A 311 -9.10 28.83 -21.43
C ALA A 311 -8.27 29.52 -22.54
N GLU A 312 -7.69 28.74 -23.44
CA GLU A 312 -7.58 29.20 -24.83
C GLU A 312 -9.00 29.26 -25.41
N HIS A 313 -9.73 30.28 -25.00
CA HIS A 313 -10.91 30.84 -25.65
C HIS A 313 -10.76 32.36 -25.54
N SER A 314 -9.80 32.92 -26.26
CA SER A 314 -9.84 34.31 -26.74
C SER A 314 -8.60 34.64 -27.59
N ARG A 315 -8.66 34.28 -28.88
CA ARG A 315 -8.73 35.20 -30.04
C ARG A 315 -8.27 34.52 -31.32
#